data_AF-A0A7D3XG18-F1
#
_entry.id   AF-A0A7D3XG18-F1
#
_cell.length_a   1.000
_cell.length_b   1.000
_cell.length_c   1.000
_cell.angle_alpha   90.00
_cell.angle_beta   90.00
_cell.angle_gamma   90.00
#
_symmetry.space_group_name_H-M   'P 1'
#
loop_
_entity.id
_entity.type
_entity.pdbx_description
1 polymer ?
#
loop_
_entity_poly.entity_id
_entity_poly.type
_entity_poly.pdbx_seq_one_letter_code
_entity_poly.pdbx_strand_id
1 'polypeptide(L)'
;MKNILVSKSKVKNFLSERLAKSIVNAEEESLITVLRYNAIGGFEFLSDEELFDYLNAALPELDFVELVGADDDNLSLQVKKAHTDDEDNILIDVRRALQVI
;
A
#
# COMPACT_ATOMS: atom_id res chain seq x y z
N MET A 1 18.70 -2.15 10.66
CA MET A 1 17.60 -2.18 9.70
C MET A 1 17.18 -0.75 9.41
N LYS A 2 17.14 -0.37 8.15
CA LYS A 2 16.79 0.97 7.68
C LYS A 2 15.27 1.08 7.56
N ASN A 3 14.73 2.23 7.92
CA ASN A 3 13.30 2.49 7.77
C ASN A 3 13.02 3.21 6.46
N ILE A 4 11.93 2.85 5.81
CA ILE A 4 11.33 3.59 4.70
C ILE A 4 10.11 4.31 5.25
N LEU A 5 10.01 5.61 4.97
CA LEU A 5 8.83 6.40 5.29
C LEU A 5 7.97 6.53 4.05
N VAL A 6 6.67 6.29 4.20
CA VAL A 6 5.69 6.42 3.13
C VAL A 6 4.56 7.33 3.59
N SER A 7 4.30 8.38 2.81
CA SER A 7 3.24 9.33 3.14
C SER A 7 1.85 8.69 3.02
N LYS A 8 1.06 8.78 4.10
CA LYS A 8 -0.31 8.26 4.16
C LYS A 8 -1.20 8.89 3.08
N SER A 9 -1.07 10.19 2.85
CA SER A 9 -1.88 10.90 1.84
C SER A 9 -1.57 10.42 0.42
N LYS A 10 -0.30 10.17 0.09
CA LYS A 10 0.08 9.58 -1.21
C LYS A 10 -0.50 8.18 -1.39
N VAL A 11 -0.41 7.35 -0.37
CA VAL A 11 -0.98 5.99 -0.40
C VAL A 11 -2.49 6.04 -0.62
N LYS A 12 -3.21 6.87 0.15
CA LYS A 12 -4.66 7.06 0.00
C LYS A 12 -5.04 7.53 -1.41
N ASN A 13 -4.31 8.50 -1.97
CA ASN A 13 -4.54 9.00 -3.32
C ASN A 13 -4.32 7.90 -4.37
N PHE A 14 -3.18 7.21 -4.30
CA PHE A 14 -2.86 6.11 -5.22
C PHE A 14 -3.92 5.00 -5.20
N LEU A 15 -4.32 4.55 -4.01
CA LEU A 15 -5.34 3.52 -3.85
C LEU A 15 -6.70 3.99 -4.37
N SER A 16 -7.06 5.27 -4.13
CA SER A 16 -8.28 5.89 -4.66
C SER A 16 -8.29 5.92 -6.19
N GLU A 17 -7.20 6.36 -6.81
CA GLU A 17 -7.07 6.39 -8.27
C GLU A 17 -7.16 4.99 -8.88
N ARG A 18 -6.52 4.00 -8.25
CA ARG A 18 -6.57 2.60 -8.69
C ARG A 18 -7.98 2.03 -8.58
N LEU A 19 -8.70 2.31 -7.49
CA LEU A 19 -10.08 1.91 -7.32
C LEU A 19 -10.98 2.57 -8.38
N ALA A 20 -10.82 3.88 -8.60
CA ALA A 20 -11.58 4.61 -9.61
C ALA A 20 -11.37 4.02 -11.01
N LYS A 21 -10.11 3.74 -11.41
CA LYS A 21 -9.80 3.05 -12.67
C LYS A 21 -10.44 1.67 -12.75
N SER A 22 -10.45 0.92 -11.65
CA SER A 22 -11.06 -0.41 -11.61
C SER A 22 -12.57 -0.34 -11.80
N ILE A 23 -13.23 0.65 -11.20
CA ILE A 23 -14.68 0.89 -11.35
C ILE A 23 -15.03 1.30 -12.78
N VAL A 24 -14.28 2.24 -13.37
CA VAL A 24 -14.53 2.73 -14.74
C VAL A 24 -14.39 1.62 -15.78
N ASN A 25 -13.46 0.69 -15.56
CA ASN A 25 -13.20 -0.42 -16.49
C ASN A 25 -14.01 -1.70 -16.17
N ALA A 26 -14.83 -1.70 -15.11
CA ALA A 26 -15.57 -2.88 -14.70
C ALA A 26 -16.84 -3.08 -15.55
N GLU A 27 -17.12 -4.33 -15.89
CA GLU A 27 -18.44 -4.74 -16.38
C GLU A 27 -19.46 -4.67 -15.22
N GLU A 28 -20.74 -4.48 -15.55
CA GLU A 28 -21.82 -4.24 -14.58
C GLU A 28 -21.89 -5.33 -13.48
N GLU A 29 -21.72 -6.60 -13.86
CA GLU A 29 -21.71 -7.72 -12.90
C GLU A 29 -20.47 -7.74 -11.99
N SER A 30 -19.33 -7.22 -12.49
CA SER A 30 -18.07 -7.15 -11.75
C SER A 30 -18.03 -5.96 -10.78
N LEU A 31 -18.84 -4.93 -11.03
CA LEU A 31 -18.95 -3.73 -10.22
C LEU A 31 -19.42 -4.04 -8.79
N ILE A 32 -20.33 -5.01 -8.61
CA ILE A 32 -20.80 -5.44 -7.28
C ILE A 32 -19.62 -5.99 -6.46
N THR A 33 -18.75 -6.78 -7.08
CA THR A 33 -17.57 -7.34 -6.44
C THR A 33 -16.57 -6.24 -6.08
N VAL A 34 -16.26 -5.35 -7.03
CA VAL A 34 -15.35 -4.21 -6.80
C VAL A 34 -15.83 -3.35 -5.64
N LEU A 35 -17.12 -3.01 -5.59
CA LEU A 35 -17.67 -2.23 -4.50
C LEU A 35 -17.63 -3.02 -3.18
N ARG A 36 -18.06 -4.29 -3.16
CA ARG A 36 -18.16 -5.07 -1.93
C ARG A 36 -16.83 -5.30 -1.20
N TYR A 37 -15.72 -5.42 -1.93
CA TYR A 37 -14.42 -5.78 -1.37
C TYR A 37 -13.44 -4.61 -1.25
N ASN A 38 -13.84 -3.40 -1.65
CA ASN A 38 -13.04 -2.20 -1.42
C ASN A 38 -13.71 -1.30 -0.39
N ALA A 39 -12.93 -0.43 0.26
CA ALA A 39 -13.46 0.54 1.21
C ALA A 39 -14.38 1.56 0.50
N ILE A 40 -15.69 1.26 0.39
CA ILE A 40 -16.69 2.13 -0.24
C ILE A 40 -16.80 3.49 0.48
N GLY A 41 -16.34 3.58 1.73
CA GLY A 41 -16.25 4.84 2.49
C GLY A 41 -15.00 5.69 2.21
N GLY A 42 -14.08 5.22 1.36
CA GLY A 42 -12.80 5.87 1.09
C GLY A 42 -11.68 5.44 2.04
N PHE A 43 -10.44 5.60 1.59
CA PHE A 43 -9.23 5.20 2.33
C PHE A 43 -8.91 6.11 3.53
N GLU A 44 -9.71 7.16 3.76
CA GLU A 44 -9.51 8.12 4.86
C GLU A 44 -9.79 7.53 6.25
N PHE A 45 -10.66 6.52 6.33
CA PHE A 45 -11.10 5.91 7.59
C PHE A 45 -10.32 4.65 7.97
N LEU A 46 -9.37 4.23 7.14
CA LEU A 46 -8.56 3.04 7.41
C LEU A 46 -7.60 3.30 8.57
N SER A 47 -7.40 2.28 9.40
CA SER A 47 -6.27 2.24 10.31
C SER A 47 -4.95 2.22 9.54
N ASP A 48 -3.84 2.50 10.21
CA ASP A 48 -2.51 2.46 9.59
C ASP A 48 -2.14 1.05 9.12
N GLU A 49 -2.61 0.03 9.84
CA GLU A 49 -2.43 -1.38 9.51
C GLU A 49 -3.26 -1.74 8.27
N GLU A 50 -4.54 -1.35 8.23
CA GLU A 50 -5.40 -1.57 7.07
C GLU A 50 -4.85 -0.85 5.83
N LEU A 51 -4.41 0.41 5.98
CA LEU A 51 -3.84 1.19 4.89
C LEU A 51 -2.57 0.52 4.33
N PHE A 52 -1.74 -0.04 5.20
CA PHE A 52 -0.58 -0.83 4.81
C PHE A 52 -0.98 -2.12 4.09
N ASP A 53 -1.97 -2.85 4.59
CA ASP A 53 -2.43 -4.10 3.97
C ASP A 53 -2.97 -3.87 2.55
N TYR A 54 -3.75 -2.80 2.35
CA TYR A 54 -4.21 -2.40 1.01
C TYR A 54 -3.06 -1.97 0.10
N LEU A 55 -2.07 -1.24 0.62
CA LEU A 55 -0.88 -0.85 -0.14
C LEU A 55 -0.06 -2.08 -0.55
N ASN A 56 0.15 -3.02 0.37
CA ASN A 56 0.88 -4.26 0.10
C ASN A 56 0.16 -5.12 -0.95
N ALA A 57 -1.16 -5.25 -0.85
CA ALA A 57 -1.95 -5.95 -1.85
C ALA A 57 -1.89 -5.29 -3.24
N ALA A 58 -1.62 -3.98 -3.31
CA ALA A 58 -1.51 -3.24 -4.56
C ALA A 58 -0.12 -3.30 -5.20
N LEU A 59 0.94 -3.48 -4.40
CA LEU A 59 2.34 -3.44 -4.78
C LEU A 59 3.09 -4.65 -4.18
N PRO A 60 3.26 -5.75 -4.94
CA PRO A 60 3.88 -7.00 -4.45
C PRO A 60 5.30 -6.83 -3.89
N GLU A 61 6.03 -5.81 -4.31
CA GLU A 61 7.37 -5.51 -3.80
C GLU A 61 7.38 -5.24 -2.28
N LEU A 62 6.24 -4.85 -1.70
CA LEU A 62 6.10 -4.65 -0.26
C LEU A 62 5.95 -5.95 0.54
N ASP A 63 5.83 -7.13 -0.10
CA ASP A 63 5.66 -8.40 0.62
C ASP A 63 6.84 -8.74 1.55
N PHE A 64 8.01 -8.16 1.29
CA PHE A 64 9.24 -8.34 2.07
C PHE A 64 9.42 -7.32 3.20
N VAL A 65 8.52 -6.34 3.32
CA VAL A 65 8.55 -5.33 4.39
C VAL A 65 7.39 -5.50 5.37
N GLU A 66 7.56 -4.95 6.56
CA GLU A 66 6.56 -4.89 7.61
C GLU A 66 6.39 -3.47 8.13
N LEU A 67 5.18 -3.15 8.58
CA LEU A 67 4.88 -1.90 9.29
C LEU A 67 5.49 -1.97 10.69
N VAL A 68 6.40 -1.05 11.00
CA VAL A 68 7.07 -0.97 12.32
C VAL A 68 6.58 0.20 13.16
N GLY A 69 5.76 1.06 12.58
CA GLY A 69 5.12 2.18 13.27
C GLY A 69 4.52 3.17 12.28
N ALA A 70 3.83 4.17 12.80
CA ALA A 70 3.26 5.25 12.02
C ALA A 70 3.20 6.52 12.87
N ASP A 71 3.29 7.66 12.20
CA ASP A 71 2.99 8.99 12.75
C ASP A 71 1.75 9.57 12.05
N ASP A 72 1.37 10.81 12.35
CA ASP A 72 0.17 11.41 11.77
C ASP A 72 0.18 11.44 10.23
N ASP A 73 1.37 11.54 9.61
CA ASP A 73 1.54 11.77 8.18
C ASP A 73 2.11 10.56 7.41
N ASN A 74 2.80 9.64 8.09
CA ASN A 74 3.62 8.61 7.47
C ASN A 74 3.46 7.22 8.10
N LEU A 75 3.61 6.21 7.26
CA LEU A 75 3.87 4.82 7.64
C LEU A 75 5.38 4.58 7.64
N SER A 76 5.90 3.97 8.71
CA SER A 76 7.29 3.54 8.81
C SER A 76 7.39 2.05 8.55
N LEU A 77 8.09 1.70 7.47
CA LEU A 77 8.26 0.35 6.98
C LEU A 77 9.69 -0.13 7.17
N GLN A 78 9.88 -1.43 7.37
CA GLN A 78 11.19 -2.05 7.52
C GLN A 78 11.22 -3.40 6.82
N VAL A 79 12.38 -3.82 6.29
CA VAL A 79 12.54 -5.17 5.75
C VAL A 79 12.35 -6.20 6.87
N LYS A 80 11.50 -7.20 6.63
CA LYS A 80 11.24 -8.29 7.58
C LYS A 80 12.56 -8.97 7.95
N LYS A 81 12.70 -9.35 9.22
CA LYS A 81 13.91 -10.00 9.75
C LYS A 81 14.34 -11.26 8.99
N ALA A 82 13.40 -11.94 8.32
CA ALA A 82 13.68 -13.12 7.51
C ALA A 82 14.49 -12.82 6.22
N HIS A 83 14.59 -11.55 5.82
CA HIS A 83 15.18 -11.12 4.55
C HIS A 83 16.30 -10.09 4.73
N THR A 84 16.92 -10.03 5.91
CA THR A 84 18.02 -9.08 6.18
C THR A 84 19.24 -9.24 5.30
N ASP A 85 19.50 -10.45 4.79
CA ASP A 85 20.66 -10.71 3.93
C ASP A 85 20.54 -9.99 2.57
N ASP A 86 19.31 -9.70 2.13
CA ASP A 86 18.97 -9.00 0.89
C ASP A 86 18.41 -7.58 1.13
N GLU A 87 18.62 -7.03 2.34
CA GLU A 87 17.99 -5.77 2.79
C GLU A 87 18.18 -4.64 1.77
N ASP A 88 19.40 -4.40 1.28
CA ASP A 88 19.68 -3.29 0.37
C ASP A 88 18.99 -3.44 -0.99
N ASN A 89 18.86 -4.66 -1.52
CA ASN A 89 18.18 -4.91 -2.79
C ASN A 89 16.67 -4.70 -2.65
N ILE A 90 16.08 -5.25 -1.58
CA ILE A 90 14.65 -5.08 -1.27
C ILE A 90 14.33 -3.60 -1.09
N LEU A 91 15.17 -2.84 -0.38
CA LEU A 91 14.97 -1.42 -0.18
C LEU A 91 15.02 -0.63 -1.51
N ILE A 92 15.86 -1.04 -2.46
CA ILE A 92 15.90 -0.41 -3.80
C ILE A 92 14.58 -0.67 -4.54
N ASP A 93 14.10 -1.91 -4.54
CA ASP A 93 12.89 -2.29 -5.26
C ASP A 93 11.64 -1.64 -4.64
N VAL A 94 11.52 -1.67 -3.30
CA VAL A 94 10.44 -0.99 -2.58
C VAL A 94 10.46 0.51 -2.86
N ARG A 95 11.64 1.16 -2.84
CA ARG A 95 11.73 2.60 -3.17
C ARG A 95 11.30 2.90 -4.61
N ARG A 96 11.60 2.02 -5.57
CA ARG A 96 11.15 2.17 -6.95
C ARG A 96 9.63 1.98 -7.07
N ALA A 97 9.06 1.00 -6.38
CA ALA A 97 7.61 0.81 -6.33
C ALA A 97 6.91 2.02 -5.68
N LEU A 98 7.49 2.60 -4.63
CA LEU A 98 6.95 3.80 -3.99
C LEU A 98 7.16 5.09 -4.80
N GLN A 99 7.95 5.08 -5.88
CA GLN A 99 8.06 6.23 -6.77
C GLN A 99 6.89 6.34 -7.75
N VAL A 100 6.12 5.27 -7.94
CA VAL A 100 4.95 5.27 -8.83
C VAL A 100 3.65 5.64 -8.11
N ILE A 101 3.71 5.97 -6.81
CA ILE A 101 2.60 6.45 -5.99
C ILE A 101 2.67 7.95 -5.69
#